data_AF-A0A6G7YGE0-F1
#
_entry.id   AF-A0A6G7YGE0-F1
#
_cell.length_a   1.000
_cell.length_b   1.000
_cell.length_c   1.000
_cell.angle_alpha   90.00
_cell.angle_beta   90.00
_cell.angle_gamma   90.00
#
_symmetry.space_group_name_H-M   'P 1'
#
loop_
_entity.id
_entity.type
_entity.pdbx_description
1 polymer ?
#
loop_
_entity_poly.entity_id
_entity_poly.type
_entity_poly.pdbx_seq_one_letter_code
_entity_poly.pdbx_strand_id
1 'polypeptide(L)'
;MGSSLSKKCSIAAVSVAVMAGTALLATPANSASTSMVFSCTTPVGPKDFITVADTDVPATMVAGATAPITTTAQVTIPEDLVGLLRDVVGARRVDGSAVTKSTLDGTPLADVTHSIASMPLPASGALTVTAVGTPANYTGTVGTHVIKAASYTAHLVFHKDAGDPFVVDTTCTPQTVDNNGTPDNTADDKPLVQDLTVDTFKVDPAPTVTPVPAKSDTTSKVTTKYSAKSNNAKVKVVVKAASGQATGSVKVTLKRGSKKVKSVSAKLVSGTAKVVFKKISRPGKYKVIAKYPGSSTTNASSGKDTFKVRR
;
A
#
# COMPACT_ATOMS: atom_id res chain seq x y z
N MET A 1 -60.52 3.09 11.71
CA MET A 1 -59.65 2.06 12.32
C MET A 1 -58.35 2.01 11.53
N GLY A 2 -57.30 2.68 12.01
CA GLY A 2 -56.03 2.79 11.28
C GLY A 2 -54.87 2.70 12.26
N SER A 3 -54.16 1.57 12.23
CA SER A 3 -53.00 1.30 13.08
C SER A 3 -51.75 1.35 12.21
N SER A 4 -51.08 2.50 12.11
CA SER A 4 -49.80 2.59 11.41
C SER A 4 -48.66 2.17 12.36
N LEU A 5 -48.05 1.02 12.05
CA LEU A 5 -46.78 0.60 12.65
C LEU A 5 -45.64 1.19 11.83
N SER A 6 -45.02 2.29 12.30
CA SER A 6 -43.77 2.78 11.70
C SER A 6 -42.61 1.89 12.16
N LYS A 7 -42.17 0.96 11.32
CA LYS A 7 -40.89 0.27 11.48
C LYS A 7 -39.77 1.26 11.14
N LYS A 8 -39.01 1.67 12.15
CA LYS A 8 -37.78 2.43 11.95
C LYS A 8 -36.67 1.44 11.63
N CYS A 9 -36.35 1.27 10.34
CA CYS A 9 -35.10 0.67 9.90
C CYS A 9 -33.94 1.51 10.45
N SER A 10 -33.17 0.93 11.37
CA SER A 10 -31.88 1.48 11.75
C SER A 10 -30.89 0.98 10.72
N ILE A 11 -30.41 1.89 9.88
CA ILE A 11 -29.34 1.64 8.92
C ILE A 11 -28.08 1.43 9.76
N ALA A 12 -27.64 0.18 9.88
CA ALA A 12 -26.31 -0.13 10.36
C ALA A 12 -25.33 0.38 9.30
N ALA A 13 -24.76 1.56 9.56
CA ALA A 13 -23.70 2.13 8.75
C ALA A 13 -22.50 1.19 8.84
N VAL A 14 -22.32 0.34 7.82
CA VAL A 14 -21.08 -0.41 7.60
C VAL A 14 -20.03 0.64 7.29
N SER A 15 -19.29 1.03 8.33
CA SER A 15 -18.12 1.89 8.20
C SER A 15 -17.07 1.05 7.48
N VAL A 16 -17.04 1.14 6.14
CA VAL A 16 -15.88 0.75 5.36
C VAL A 16 -14.80 1.73 5.79
N ALA A 17 -14.02 1.34 6.79
CA ALA A 17 -12.78 2.00 7.11
C ALA A 17 -11.89 1.76 5.90
N VAL A 18 -11.96 2.67 4.93
CA VAL A 18 -10.93 2.88 3.94
C VAL A 18 -9.69 3.16 4.78
N MET A 19 -8.89 2.12 5.02
CA MET A 19 -7.52 2.29 5.46
C MET A 19 -6.86 3.04 4.30
N ALA A 20 -6.97 4.36 4.32
CA ALA A 20 -6.08 5.25 3.63
C ALA A 20 -4.72 4.99 4.26
N GLY A 21 -4.10 3.89 3.81
CA GLY A 21 -2.72 3.59 4.10
C GLY A 21 -1.96 4.79 3.63
N THR A 22 -1.39 5.53 4.57
CA THR A 22 -0.24 6.38 4.30
C THR A 22 0.67 5.52 3.45
N ALA A 23 0.83 5.87 2.18
CA ALA A 23 1.86 5.29 1.34
C ALA A 23 3.17 5.60 2.06
N LEU A 24 3.61 4.66 2.89
CA LEU A 24 4.97 4.65 3.39
C LEU A 24 5.78 4.65 2.11
N LEU A 25 6.50 5.74 1.87
CA LEU A 25 7.48 5.83 0.79
C LEU A 25 8.52 4.76 1.12
N ALA A 26 8.25 3.54 0.68
CA ALA A 26 9.19 2.45 0.80
C ALA A 26 10.45 2.94 0.10
N THR A 27 11.56 2.96 0.84
CA THR A 27 12.85 3.26 0.24
C THR A 27 13.04 2.27 -0.90
N PRO A 28 13.41 2.73 -2.10
CA PRO A 28 13.61 1.81 -3.19
C PRO A 28 14.66 0.77 -2.80
N ALA A 29 14.60 -0.39 -3.44
CA ALA A 29 15.65 -1.40 -3.42
C ALA A 29 16.86 -0.86 -4.19
N ASN A 30 17.37 0.33 -3.87
CA ASN A 30 18.48 0.98 -4.59
C ASN A 30 19.80 0.24 -4.32
N SER A 31 19.89 -1.02 -4.73
CA SER A 31 21.13 -1.72 -4.93
C SER A 31 21.34 -1.77 -6.43
N ALA A 32 21.93 -0.70 -6.98
CA ALA A 32 22.42 -0.72 -8.35
C ALA A 32 23.17 -2.03 -8.62
N SER A 33 23.01 -2.54 -9.84
CA SER A 33 23.65 -3.78 -10.25
C SER A 33 25.16 -3.71 -10.07
N THR A 34 25.79 -4.87 -9.97
CA THR A 34 27.23 -4.95 -10.24
C THR A 34 27.50 -4.56 -11.70
N SER A 35 28.75 -4.19 -12.01
CA SER A 35 29.14 -3.89 -13.38
C SER A 35 28.99 -5.13 -14.27
N MET A 36 28.23 -4.97 -15.34
CA MET A 36 27.95 -6.02 -16.32
C MET A 36 28.67 -5.72 -17.63
N VAL A 37 29.22 -6.73 -18.30
CA VAL A 37 29.90 -6.55 -19.59
C VAL A 37 29.01 -7.06 -20.73
N PHE A 38 28.79 -6.20 -21.72
CA PHE A 38 28.03 -6.53 -22.93
C PHE A 38 28.90 -6.34 -24.16
N SER A 39 28.97 -7.35 -25.03
CA SER A 39 29.58 -7.21 -26.36
C SER A 39 28.55 -6.62 -27.29
N CYS A 40 28.85 -5.44 -27.80
CA CYS A 40 28.02 -4.64 -28.67
C CYS A 40 28.56 -4.65 -30.10
N THR A 41 27.69 -4.88 -31.09
CA THR A 41 28.05 -4.76 -32.51
C THR A 41 28.20 -3.28 -32.88
N THR A 42 29.39 -2.84 -33.27
CA THR A 42 29.63 -1.44 -33.70
C THR A 42 30.08 -1.39 -35.16
N PRO A 43 30.06 -0.21 -35.82
CA PRO A 43 30.54 -0.07 -37.19
C PRO A 43 32.01 -0.46 -37.41
N VAL A 44 32.81 -0.52 -36.33
CA VAL A 44 34.22 -0.94 -36.36
C VAL A 44 34.46 -2.31 -35.74
N GLY A 45 33.41 -3.11 -35.61
CA GLY A 45 33.44 -4.45 -35.05
C GLY A 45 32.88 -4.54 -33.62
N PRO A 46 32.91 -5.74 -33.02
CA PRO A 46 32.46 -5.94 -31.64
C PRO A 46 33.27 -5.11 -30.63
N LYS A 47 32.59 -4.54 -29.64
CA LYS A 47 33.20 -3.78 -28.53
C LYS A 47 32.50 -4.10 -27.22
N ASP A 48 33.26 -4.18 -26.15
CA ASP A 48 32.73 -4.43 -24.81
C ASP A 48 32.32 -3.13 -24.13
N PHE A 49 31.07 -3.06 -23.71
CA PHE A 49 30.49 -1.95 -22.98
C PHE A 49 30.23 -2.39 -21.54
N ILE A 50 30.57 -1.53 -20.58
CA ILE A 50 30.30 -1.79 -19.16
C ILE A 50 28.98 -1.12 -18.80
N THR A 51 28.03 -1.91 -18.31
CA THR A 51 26.67 -1.47 -17.97
C THR A 51 26.43 -1.66 -16.48
N VAL A 52 25.95 -0.61 -15.82
CA VAL A 52 25.38 -0.66 -14.47
C VAL A 52 23.90 -0.30 -14.61
N ALA A 53 23.02 -1.21 -14.23
CA ALA A 53 21.57 -0.99 -14.29
C ALA A 53 21.00 -0.88 -12.87
N ASP A 54 19.90 -0.15 -12.74
CA ASP A 54 19.20 0.05 -11.48
C ASP A 54 17.70 0.14 -11.73
N THR A 55 16.90 -0.22 -10.73
CA THR A 55 15.45 -0.04 -10.77
C THR A 55 14.98 0.69 -9.51
N ASP A 56 13.91 1.48 -9.63
CA ASP A 56 13.29 2.13 -8.47
C ASP A 56 12.25 1.22 -7.76
N VAL A 57 12.29 -0.10 -8.01
CA VAL A 57 11.36 -1.03 -7.38
C VAL A 57 11.50 -0.95 -5.85
N PRO A 58 10.40 -0.91 -5.09
CA PRO A 58 10.49 -0.95 -3.64
C PRO A 58 11.15 -2.25 -3.15
N ALA A 59 12.06 -2.15 -2.18
CA ALA A 59 12.70 -3.34 -1.56
C ALA A 59 11.68 -4.32 -0.99
N THR A 60 10.56 -3.79 -0.52
CA THR A 60 9.41 -4.56 -0.05
C THR A 60 8.12 -4.01 -0.63
N MET A 61 7.31 -4.89 -1.21
CA MET A 61 5.94 -4.62 -1.66
C MET A 61 4.94 -5.50 -0.90
N VAL A 62 3.65 -5.19 -0.99
CA VAL A 62 2.58 -6.05 -0.48
C VAL A 62 1.87 -6.71 -1.67
N ALA A 63 1.52 -7.99 -1.55
CA ALA A 63 0.87 -8.73 -2.62
C ALA A 63 -0.41 -8.04 -3.10
N GLY A 64 -0.54 -7.90 -4.42
CA GLY A 64 -1.65 -7.17 -5.05
C GLY A 64 -1.49 -5.64 -5.06
N ALA A 65 -0.45 -5.07 -4.44
CA ALA A 65 -0.09 -3.68 -4.66
C ALA A 65 0.57 -3.51 -6.04
N THR A 66 0.31 -2.38 -6.68
CA THR A 66 0.94 -1.99 -7.95
C THR A 66 1.86 -0.81 -7.71
N ALA A 67 3.08 -0.89 -8.22
CA ALA A 67 4.05 0.21 -8.23
C ALA A 67 4.53 0.49 -9.66
N PRO A 68 4.70 1.75 -10.06
CA PRO A 68 5.46 2.07 -11.26
C PRO A 68 6.93 1.74 -10.99
N ILE A 69 7.55 1.00 -11.91
CA ILE A 69 8.98 0.70 -11.90
C ILE A 69 9.63 1.41 -13.09
N THR A 70 10.59 2.26 -12.80
CA THR A 70 11.52 2.88 -13.73
C THR A 70 12.82 2.10 -13.71
N THR A 71 13.39 1.88 -14.89
CA THR A 71 14.74 1.32 -15.04
C THR A 71 15.69 2.42 -15.45
N THR A 72 16.88 2.44 -14.89
CA THR A 72 17.97 3.33 -15.33
C THR A 72 19.19 2.49 -15.64
N ALA A 73 19.97 2.89 -16.63
CA ALA A 73 21.21 2.21 -16.99
C ALA A 73 22.30 3.24 -17.28
N GLN A 74 23.48 3.03 -16.71
CA GLN A 74 24.71 3.72 -17.06
C GLN A 74 25.56 2.80 -17.92
N VAL A 75 25.82 3.19 -19.16
CA VAL A 75 26.58 2.41 -20.13
C VAL A 75 27.88 3.16 -20.43
N THR A 76 29.01 2.51 -20.20
CA THR A 76 30.35 3.05 -20.46
C THR A 76 30.86 2.53 -21.80
N ILE A 77 31.01 3.45 -22.74
CA ILE A 77 31.55 3.24 -24.08
C ILE A 77 33.07 3.43 -24.02
N PRO A 78 33.87 2.49 -24.54
CA PRO A 78 35.32 2.51 -24.39
C PRO A 78 35.97 3.68 -25.15
N GLU A 79 37.10 4.16 -24.62
CA GLU A 79 37.81 5.36 -25.10
C GLU A 79 38.23 5.27 -26.57
N ASP A 80 38.63 4.10 -27.05
CA ASP A 80 39.05 3.91 -28.43
C ASP A 80 37.92 4.17 -29.43
N LEU A 81 36.71 3.72 -29.13
CA LEU A 81 35.52 4.00 -29.93
C LEU A 81 35.10 5.47 -29.82
N VAL A 82 35.18 6.07 -28.62
CA VAL A 82 34.87 7.50 -28.41
C VAL A 82 35.84 8.39 -29.19
N GLY A 83 37.14 8.09 -29.14
CA GLY A 83 38.19 8.78 -29.89
C GLY A 83 37.95 8.68 -31.40
N LEU A 84 37.62 7.48 -31.90
CA LEU A 84 37.26 7.30 -33.32
C LEU A 84 36.06 8.17 -33.73
N LEU A 85 34.96 8.14 -32.96
CA LEU A 85 33.76 8.91 -33.26
C LEU A 85 34.03 10.43 -33.23
N ARG A 86 34.86 10.90 -32.30
CA ARG A 86 35.18 12.32 -32.19
C ARG A 86 36.16 12.79 -33.27
N ASP A 87 37.25 12.05 -33.47
CA ASP A 87 38.41 12.52 -34.25
C ASP A 87 38.29 12.15 -35.73
N VAL A 88 37.63 11.03 -36.05
CA VAL A 88 37.42 10.59 -37.45
C VAL A 88 36.03 10.98 -37.95
N VAL A 89 34.98 10.71 -37.17
CA VAL A 89 33.60 11.03 -37.60
C VAL A 89 33.26 12.52 -37.36
N GLY A 90 33.98 13.21 -36.49
CA GLY A 90 33.74 14.61 -36.16
C GLY A 90 32.57 14.83 -35.19
N ALA A 91 32.13 13.78 -34.49
CA ALA A 91 31.04 13.88 -33.52
C ALA A 91 31.45 14.71 -32.29
N ARG A 92 30.47 15.39 -31.70
CA ARG A 92 30.62 16.25 -30.52
C ARG A 92 29.58 15.99 -29.45
N ARG A 93 28.40 15.50 -29.84
CA ARG A 93 27.33 15.14 -28.92
C ARG A 93 26.72 13.81 -29.33
N VAL A 94 26.11 13.13 -28.37
CA VAL A 94 25.30 11.95 -28.61
C VAL A 94 24.00 12.03 -27.82
N ASP A 95 22.92 11.61 -28.45
CA ASP A 95 21.65 11.22 -27.84
C ASP A 95 21.12 9.97 -28.53
N GLY A 96 19.96 9.49 -28.10
CA GLY A 96 19.34 8.35 -28.75
C GLY A 96 18.28 7.67 -27.91
N SER A 97 18.05 6.42 -28.24
CA SER A 97 17.16 5.53 -27.51
C SER A 97 17.75 4.14 -27.40
N ALA A 98 17.25 3.36 -26.45
CA ALA A 98 17.60 1.95 -26.34
C ALA A 98 16.36 1.12 -26.02
N VAL A 99 16.40 -0.17 -26.35
CA VAL A 99 15.36 -1.12 -25.98
C VAL A 99 16.04 -2.25 -25.21
N THR A 100 15.69 -2.39 -23.93
CA THR A 100 16.27 -3.42 -23.06
C THR A 100 15.33 -4.59 -22.90
N LYS A 101 15.91 -5.79 -22.92
CA LYS A 101 15.25 -7.05 -22.57
C LYS A 101 15.71 -7.49 -21.18
N SER A 102 14.76 -7.96 -20.39
CA SER A 102 14.99 -8.42 -19.02
C SER A 102 14.11 -9.61 -18.69
N THR A 103 14.41 -10.25 -17.56
CA THR A 103 13.59 -11.33 -17.01
C THR A 103 13.26 -11.04 -15.55
N LEU A 104 12.10 -11.53 -15.11
CA LEU A 104 11.67 -11.59 -13.71
C LEU A 104 11.53 -13.06 -13.34
N ASP A 105 12.38 -13.54 -12.42
CA ASP A 105 12.43 -14.95 -12.02
C ASP A 105 12.58 -15.90 -13.23
N GLY A 106 13.36 -15.48 -14.23
CA GLY A 106 13.58 -16.22 -15.47
C GLY A 106 12.46 -16.10 -16.51
N THR A 107 11.34 -15.45 -16.18
CA THR A 107 10.26 -15.17 -17.14
C THR A 107 10.58 -13.88 -17.91
N PRO A 108 10.56 -13.87 -19.25
CA PRO A 108 10.76 -12.65 -20.03
C PRO A 108 9.76 -11.55 -19.65
N LEU A 109 10.28 -10.35 -19.44
CA LEU A 109 9.47 -9.14 -19.28
C LEU A 109 9.20 -8.50 -20.65
N ALA A 110 8.25 -7.56 -20.69
CA ALA A 110 8.06 -6.71 -21.84
C ALA A 110 9.31 -5.83 -22.07
N ASP A 111 9.64 -5.61 -23.34
CA ASP A 111 10.75 -4.73 -23.74
C ASP A 111 10.51 -3.31 -23.20
N VAL A 112 11.55 -2.72 -22.61
CA VAL A 112 11.50 -1.35 -22.06
C VAL A 112 12.27 -0.41 -22.98
N THR A 113 11.61 0.66 -23.43
CA THR A 113 12.25 1.73 -24.20
C THR A 113 12.88 2.73 -23.24
N HIS A 114 14.13 3.07 -23.52
CA HIS A 114 14.91 4.06 -22.80
C HIS A 114 15.18 5.26 -23.68
N SER A 115 15.20 6.43 -23.06
CA SER A 115 15.67 7.67 -23.66
C SER A 115 17.08 7.98 -23.18
N ILE A 116 17.92 8.45 -24.09
CA ILE A 116 19.27 8.92 -23.80
C ILE A 116 19.28 10.42 -24.07
N ALA A 117 19.49 11.21 -23.02
CA ALA A 117 19.55 12.66 -23.14
C ALA A 117 20.85 13.11 -23.85
N SER A 118 20.76 14.18 -24.62
CA SER A 118 21.89 14.72 -25.38
C SER A 118 23.02 15.18 -24.47
N MET A 119 24.21 14.61 -24.67
CA MET A 119 25.40 14.88 -23.88
C MET A 119 26.64 15.08 -24.76
N PRO A 120 27.63 15.87 -24.31
CA PRO A 120 28.87 16.05 -25.06
C PRO A 120 29.73 14.79 -25.05
N LEU A 121 30.42 14.51 -26.15
CA LEU A 121 31.51 13.53 -26.19
C LEU A 121 32.73 14.13 -25.47
N PRO A 122 33.41 13.36 -24.60
CA PRO A 122 34.60 13.85 -23.93
C PRO A 122 35.77 14.01 -24.91
N ALA A 123 36.70 14.93 -24.59
CA ALA A 123 37.92 15.17 -25.38
C ALA A 123 38.99 14.07 -25.19
N SER A 124 38.83 13.19 -24.20
CA SER A 124 39.62 11.98 -23.97
C SER A 124 38.88 11.10 -22.96
N GLY A 125 39.23 9.81 -22.87
CA GLY A 125 38.60 8.86 -21.95
C GLY A 125 37.32 8.22 -22.48
N ALA A 126 36.80 7.29 -21.68
CA ALA A 126 35.54 6.61 -21.93
C ALA A 126 34.35 7.58 -21.77
N LEU A 127 33.23 7.25 -22.43
CA LEU A 127 31.98 8.00 -22.33
C LEU A 127 30.95 7.18 -21.53
N THR A 128 30.45 7.73 -20.44
CA THR A 128 29.33 7.13 -19.69
C THR A 128 28.02 7.79 -20.09
N VAL A 129 27.14 7.00 -20.70
CA VAL A 129 25.80 7.41 -21.13
C VAL A 129 24.77 6.94 -20.10
N THR A 130 23.82 7.80 -19.74
CA THR A 130 22.68 7.41 -18.90
C THR A 130 21.43 7.25 -19.75
N ALA A 131 20.82 6.07 -19.68
CA ALA A 131 19.57 5.72 -20.31
C ALA A 131 18.48 5.61 -19.24
N VAL A 132 17.32 6.22 -19.47
CA VAL A 132 16.18 6.19 -18.55
C VAL A 132 14.97 5.58 -19.24
N GLY A 133 14.48 4.48 -18.67
CA GLY A 133 13.36 3.69 -19.16
C GLY A 133 12.01 4.35 -18.89
N THR A 134 11.03 4.09 -19.76
CA THR A 134 9.64 4.47 -19.48
C THR A 134 9.12 3.68 -18.28
N PRO A 135 8.45 4.31 -17.28
CA PRO A 135 7.90 3.59 -16.14
C PRO A 135 6.89 2.53 -16.57
N ALA A 136 7.00 1.33 -16.00
CA ALA A 136 6.06 0.22 -16.21
C ALA A 136 5.44 -0.20 -14.89
N ASN A 137 4.13 -0.45 -14.87
CA ASN A 137 3.46 -0.91 -13.66
C ASN A 137 3.76 -2.39 -13.41
N TYR A 138 4.16 -2.72 -12.20
CA TYR A 138 4.33 -4.09 -11.73
C TYR A 138 3.39 -4.38 -10.55
N THR A 139 2.73 -5.53 -10.60
CA THR A 139 1.89 -6.05 -9.51
C THR A 139 2.52 -7.31 -8.96
N GLY A 140 3.02 -7.24 -7.73
CA GLY A 140 3.76 -8.33 -7.10
C GLY A 140 2.89 -9.50 -6.66
N THR A 141 3.39 -10.72 -6.88
CA THR A 141 2.93 -11.95 -6.23
C THR A 141 3.77 -12.22 -5.00
N VAL A 142 3.28 -12.98 -4.00
CA VAL A 142 4.08 -13.23 -2.77
C VAL A 142 5.36 -13.99 -3.11
N GLY A 143 6.50 -13.48 -2.66
CA GLY A 143 7.79 -14.11 -2.93
C GLY A 143 8.98 -13.18 -2.79
N THR A 144 10.17 -13.74 -3.05
CA THR A 144 11.37 -12.96 -3.38
C THR A 144 11.51 -13.02 -4.89
N HIS A 145 11.73 -11.87 -5.50
CA HIS A 145 11.79 -11.72 -6.95
C HIS A 145 13.13 -11.13 -7.36
N VAL A 146 13.65 -11.62 -8.48
CA VAL A 146 14.93 -11.19 -9.04
C VAL A 146 14.73 -10.69 -10.46
N ILE A 147 15.15 -9.44 -10.70
CA ILE A 147 15.17 -8.85 -12.04
C ILE A 147 16.57 -9.09 -12.62
N LYS A 148 16.64 -9.67 -13.81
CA LYS A 148 17.90 -9.85 -14.55
C LYS A 148 17.88 -9.16 -15.89
N ALA A 149 18.99 -8.52 -16.25
CA ALA A 149 19.24 -8.04 -17.61
C ALA A 149 19.43 -9.23 -18.55
N ALA A 150 19.04 -9.08 -19.83
CA ALA A 150 19.20 -10.13 -20.82
C ALA A 150 19.96 -9.66 -22.07
N SER A 151 19.53 -8.59 -22.72
CA SER A 151 20.22 -7.97 -23.87
C SER A 151 19.63 -6.60 -24.12
N TYR A 152 20.25 -5.79 -24.97
CA TYR A 152 19.64 -4.55 -25.41
C TYR A 152 20.05 -4.18 -26.83
N THR A 153 19.22 -3.39 -27.50
CA THR A 153 19.59 -2.66 -28.71
C THR A 153 19.64 -1.18 -28.39
N ALA A 154 20.53 -0.43 -29.04
CA ALA A 154 20.59 1.02 -28.92
C ALA A 154 20.67 1.67 -30.29
N HIS A 155 19.92 2.77 -30.44
CA HIS A 155 19.91 3.66 -31.58
C HIS A 155 20.55 4.97 -31.14
N LEU A 156 21.81 5.17 -31.50
CA LEU A 156 22.61 6.32 -31.09
C LEU A 156 22.76 7.30 -32.26
N VAL A 157 22.50 8.57 -31.99
CA VAL A 157 22.63 9.67 -32.95
C VAL A 157 23.80 10.55 -32.52
N PHE A 158 24.87 10.52 -33.29
CA PHE A 158 26.07 11.30 -33.07
C PHE A 158 26.02 12.59 -33.89
N HIS A 159 25.95 13.73 -33.20
CA HIS A 159 25.85 15.04 -33.80
C HIS A 159 27.23 15.66 -34.00
N LYS A 160 27.45 16.25 -35.17
CA LYS A 160 28.66 16.98 -35.57
C LYS A 160 28.42 18.49 -35.46
N ASP A 161 29.48 19.29 -35.44
CA ASP A 161 29.35 20.76 -35.52
C ASP A 161 28.81 21.23 -36.88
N ALA A 162 29.12 20.47 -37.94
CA ALA A 162 28.63 20.68 -39.30
C ALA A 162 28.38 19.35 -40.02
N GLY A 163 27.36 19.33 -40.88
CA GLY A 163 26.97 18.15 -41.67
C GLY A 163 25.90 17.28 -41.01
N ASP A 164 25.53 16.20 -41.70
CA ASP A 164 24.48 15.28 -41.24
C ASP A 164 24.94 14.46 -40.02
N PRO A 165 24.01 14.12 -39.10
CA PRO A 165 24.29 13.26 -37.96
C PRO A 165 24.73 11.88 -38.43
N PHE A 166 25.61 11.25 -37.64
CA PHE A 166 26.01 9.86 -37.84
C PHE A 166 25.18 8.97 -36.92
N VAL A 167 24.45 8.02 -37.50
CA VAL A 167 23.53 7.15 -36.76
C VAL A 167 24.13 5.76 -36.63
N VAL A 168 24.07 5.19 -35.43
CA VAL A 168 24.57 3.85 -35.12
C VAL A 168 23.47 3.04 -34.43
N ASP A 169 23.11 1.92 -35.04
CA ASP A 169 22.33 0.88 -34.39
C ASP A 169 23.28 -0.21 -33.87
N THR A 170 23.20 -0.50 -32.58
CA THR A 170 24.02 -1.52 -31.93
C THR A 170 23.15 -2.54 -31.22
N THR A 171 23.54 -3.81 -31.30
CA THR A 171 22.95 -4.90 -30.53
C THR A 171 23.99 -5.40 -29.53
N CYS A 172 23.61 -5.47 -28.28
CA CYS A 172 24.47 -5.79 -27.16
C CYS A 172 23.99 -7.05 -26.44
N THR A 173 24.87 -8.03 -26.31
CA THR A 173 24.62 -9.30 -25.63
C THR A 173 25.59 -9.49 -24.46
N PRO A 174 25.14 -10.05 -23.32
CA PRO A 174 26.03 -10.35 -22.20
C PRO A 174 27.24 -11.15 -22.63
N GLN A 175 28.41 -10.77 -22.12
CA GLN A 175 29.63 -11.57 -22.26
C GLN A 175 29.69 -12.67 -21.20
N THR A 176 30.40 -13.75 -21.54
CA THR A 176 30.94 -14.66 -20.54
C THR A 176 32.18 -14.00 -19.94
N VAL A 177 32.32 -14.04 -18.61
CA VAL A 177 33.46 -13.46 -17.90
C VAL A 177 34.23 -14.55 -17.18
N ASP A 178 35.50 -14.31 -16.88
CA ASP A 178 36.34 -15.17 -16.05
C ASP A 178 36.05 -14.94 -14.54
N ASN A 179 36.77 -15.65 -13.66
CA ASN A 179 36.63 -15.53 -12.20
C ASN A 179 36.96 -14.12 -11.66
N ASN A 180 37.61 -13.29 -12.47
CA ASN A 180 38.01 -11.93 -12.11
C ASN A 180 37.06 -10.88 -12.72
N GLY A 181 35.98 -11.29 -13.40
CA GLY A 181 35.06 -10.38 -14.08
C GLY A 181 35.63 -9.78 -15.38
N THR A 182 36.71 -10.36 -15.91
CA THR A 182 37.31 -9.96 -17.18
C THR A 182 36.65 -10.74 -18.31
N PRO A 183 36.43 -10.15 -19.50
CA PRO A 183 35.94 -10.90 -20.66
C PRO A 183 36.83 -12.11 -20.94
N ASP A 184 36.24 -13.32 -20.87
CA ASP A 184 36.97 -14.55 -21.13
C ASP A 184 37.02 -14.79 -22.64
N ASN A 185 38.15 -14.41 -23.24
CA ASN A 185 38.45 -14.67 -24.65
C ASN A 185 39.19 -15.99 -24.87
N THR A 186 39.37 -16.81 -23.82
CA THR A 186 40.12 -18.06 -23.89
C THR A 186 39.17 -19.26 -23.91
N ALA A 187 39.31 -20.13 -24.91
CA ALA A 187 38.44 -21.30 -25.07
C ALA A 187 38.69 -22.42 -24.04
N ASP A 188 39.66 -22.26 -23.15
CA ASP A 188 40.17 -23.34 -22.28
C ASP A 188 39.62 -23.31 -20.85
N ASP A 189 38.97 -22.23 -20.41
CA ASP A 189 38.33 -22.15 -19.10
C ASP A 189 36.81 -22.29 -19.19
N LYS A 190 36.22 -22.97 -18.20
CA LYS A 190 34.77 -23.15 -18.10
C LYS A 190 34.12 -21.76 -18.00
N PRO A 191 33.35 -21.31 -19.00
CA PRO A 191 32.84 -19.94 -19.02
C PRO A 191 31.99 -19.71 -17.78
N LEU A 192 32.31 -18.68 -16.99
CA LEU A 192 31.46 -18.30 -15.88
C LEU A 192 30.34 -17.43 -16.43
N VAL A 193 29.15 -17.75 -15.94
CA VAL A 193 27.96 -16.97 -16.23
C VAL A 193 28.06 -15.70 -15.38
N GLN A 194 28.23 -14.56 -16.04
CA GLN A 194 28.20 -13.26 -15.38
C GLN A 194 26.89 -13.10 -14.59
N ASP A 195 26.96 -12.50 -13.41
CA ASP A 195 25.73 -12.10 -12.73
C ASP A 195 25.07 -10.94 -13.49
N LEU A 196 23.84 -11.17 -13.92
CA LEU A 196 23.01 -10.18 -14.62
C LEU A 196 21.90 -9.64 -13.72
N THR A 197 22.00 -9.89 -12.41
CA THR A 197 21.05 -9.38 -11.41
C THR A 197 21.10 -7.86 -11.39
N VAL A 198 19.97 -7.25 -11.76
CA VAL A 198 19.75 -5.81 -11.69
C VAL A 198 19.24 -5.44 -10.30
N ASP A 199 18.26 -6.20 -9.80
CA ASP A 199 17.61 -5.91 -8.52
C ASP A 199 17.02 -7.17 -7.89
N THR A 200 16.83 -7.13 -6.57
CA THR A 200 16.13 -8.14 -5.77
C THR A 200 15.19 -7.48 -4.78
N PHE A 201 13.92 -7.85 -4.83
CA PHE A 201 12.90 -7.31 -3.92
C PHE A 201 11.99 -8.41 -3.36
N LYS A 202 11.27 -8.07 -2.30
CA LYS A 202 10.36 -8.98 -1.61
C LYS A 202 8.92 -8.49 -1.73
N VAL A 203 7.99 -9.41 -1.92
CA VAL A 203 6.55 -9.13 -1.85
C VAL A 203 5.97 -9.91 -0.67
N ASP A 204 5.55 -9.18 0.36
CA ASP A 204 4.91 -9.73 1.54
C ASP A 204 3.43 -10.03 1.29
N PRO A 205 2.83 -11.03 1.98
CA PRO A 205 1.39 -11.27 1.91
C PRO A 205 0.57 -10.02 2.27
N ALA A 206 -0.57 -9.86 1.59
CA ALA A 206 -1.53 -8.84 1.98
C ALA A 206 -1.95 -9.01 3.45
N PRO A 207 -2.05 -7.93 4.24
CA PRO A 207 -2.46 -8.03 5.62
C PRO A 207 -3.83 -8.68 5.70
N THR A 208 -3.93 -9.77 6.47
CA THR A 208 -5.21 -10.45 6.67
C THR A 208 -6.08 -9.56 7.54
N VAL A 209 -7.13 -8.96 6.94
CA VAL A 209 -8.14 -8.24 7.72
C VAL A 209 -8.96 -9.24 8.51
N THR A 210 -8.76 -9.29 9.83
CA THR A 210 -9.63 -10.10 10.68
C THR A 210 -11.02 -9.44 10.66
N PRO A 211 -12.09 -10.14 10.24
CA PRO A 211 -13.41 -9.53 10.21
C PRO A 211 -13.79 -9.09 11.62
N VAL A 212 -14.06 -7.80 11.79
CA VAL A 212 -14.58 -7.29 13.05
C VAL A 212 -15.95 -7.95 13.27
N PRO A 213 -16.17 -8.70 14.37
CA PRO A 213 -17.45 -9.35 14.59
C PRO A 213 -18.58 -8.32 14.58
N ALA A 214 -19.63 -8.57 13.79
CA ALA A 214 -20.78 -7.70 13.76
C ALA A 214 -21.39 -7.60 15.17
N LYS A 215 -21.63 -6.36 15.64
CA LYS A 215 -22.27 -6.14 16.93
C LYS A 215 -23.74 -6.54 16.87
N SER A 216 -24.19 -7.28 17.88
CA SER A 216 -25.59 -7.69 18.03
C SER A 216 -26.48 -6.50 18.39
N ASP A 217 -27.61 -6.35 17.71
CA ASP A 217 -28.58 -5.31 18.04
C ASP A 217 -29.16 -5.49 19.43
N THR A 218 -29.45 -4.37 20.11
CA THR A 218 -30.08 -4.42 21.44
C THR A 218 -31.34 -3.58 21.55
N THR A 219 -32.24 -4.02 22.43
CA THR A 219 -33.46 -3.30 22.80
C THR A 219 -33.54 -3.17 24.31
N SER A 220 -33.72 -1.95 24.79
CA SER A 220 -33.85 -1.64 26.22
C SER A 220 -35.31 -1.40 26.60
N LYS A 221 -35.87 -2.21 27.50
CA LYS A 221 -37.19 -2.02 28.12
C LYS A 221 -37.03 -1.52 29.56
N VAL A 222 -37.79 -0.49 29.92
CA VAL A 222 -37.79 0.09 31.27
C VAL A 222 -39.17 -0.10 31.88
N THR A 223 -39.21 -0.49 33.16
CA THR A 223 -40.44 -0.61 33.93
C THR A 223 -40.23 -0.04 35.32
N THR A 224 -41.12 0.85 35.74
CA THR A 224 -41.02 1.59 37.01
C THR A 224 -42.23 1.31 37.89
N LYS A 225 -41.98 0.97 39.15
CA LYS A 225 -43.02 0.85 40.19
C LYS A 225 -42.74 1.86 41.30
N TYR A 226 -43.65 2.82 41.46
CA TYR A 226 -43.61 3.80 42.55
C TYR A 226 -44.40 3.31 43.77
N SER A 227 -43.87 3.56 44.96
CA SER A 227 -44.52 3.28 46.24
C SER A 227 -44.67 4.58 47.03
N ALA A 228 -45.90 5.06 47.19
CA ALA A 228 -46.20 6.26 47.97
C ALA A 228 -45.79 6.10 49.44
N LYS A 229 -46.09 4.95 50.05
CA LYS A 229 -45.73 4.63 51.45
C LYS A 229 -44.24 4.82 51.76
N SER A 230 -43.36 4.51 50.81
CA SER A 230 -41.90 4.59 51.01
C SER A 230 -41.22 5.71 50.23
N ASN A 231 -41.98 6.51 49.47
CA ASN A 231 -41.47 7.53 48.55
C ASN A 231 -40.32 7.00 47.65
N ASN A 232 -40.42 5.74 47.22
CA ASN A 232 -39.40 5.05 46.43
C ASN A 232 -39.94 4.67 45.05
N ALA A 233 -39.13 4.90 44.01
CA ALA A 233 -39.37 4.38 42.67
C ALA A 233 -38.38 3.24 42.38
N LYS A 234 -38.88 2.01 42.27
CA LYS A 234 -38.11 0.83 41.86
C LYS A 234 -38.17 0.72 40.34
N VAL A 235 -37.01 0.78 39.68
CA VAL A 235 -36.85 0.70 38.23
C VAL A 235 -36.20 -0.64 37.88
N LYS A 236 -36.83 -1.40 36.99
CA LYS A 236 -36.26 -2.58 36.32
C LYS A 236 -35.94 -2.21 34.87
N VAL A 237 -34.70 -2.38 34.47
CA VAL A 237 -34.23 -2.23 33.08
C VAL A 237 -33.90 -3.62 32.57
N VAL A 238 -34.43 -3.97 31.39
CA VAL A 238 -34.10 -5.21 30.68
C VAL A 238 -33.51 -4.83 29.33
N VAL A 239 -32.28 -5.25 29.06
CA VAL A 239 -31.60 -5.08 27.79
C VAL A 239 -31.54 -6.45 27.11
N LYS A 240 -32.25 -6.59 26.00
CA LYS A 240 -32.23 -7.79 25.15
C LYS A 240 -31.26 -7.56 24.01
N ALA A 241 -30.35 -8.50 23.77
CA ALA A 241 -29.57 -8.58 22.54
C ALA A 241 -30.23 -9.56 21.56
N ALA A 242 -30.07 -9.35 20.25
CA ALA A 242 -30.57 -10.28 19.23
C ALA A 242 -29.90 -11.65 19.32
N SER A 243 -28.63 -11.66 19.74
CA SER A 243 -27.83 -12.85 20.04
C SER A 243 -27.10 -12.68 21.37
N GLY A 244 -27.05 -13.74 22.18
CA GLY A 244 -26.37 -13.73 23.48
C GLY A 244 -27.07 -12.89 24.56
N GLN A 245 -26.31 -12.52 25.59
CA GLN A 245 -26.78 -11.69 26.71
C GLN A 245 -26.07 -10.33 26.72
N ALA A 246 -26.83 -9.25 26.90
CA ALA A 246 -26.24 -7.93 27.09
C ALA A 246 -25.52 -7.85 28.46
N THR A 247 -24.26 -7.46 28.43
CA THR A 247 -23.38 -7.29 29.60
C THR A 247 -23.06 -5.81 29.83
N GLY A 248 -22.27 -5.46 30.84
CA GLY A 248 -21.87 -4.07 31.11
C GLY A 248 -22.83 -3.32 32.02
N SER A 249 -23.01 -2.02 31.79
CA SER A 249 -23.80 -1.14 32.67
C SER A 249 -24.80 -0.28 31.91
N VAL A 250 -25.92 0.02 32.57
CA VAL A 250 -26.94 0.97 32.08
C VAL A 250 -26.93 2.24 32.91
N LYS A 251 -27.03 3.39 32.25
CA LYS A 251 -27.19 4.69 32.89
C LYS A 251 -28.67 5.02 32.98
N VAL A 252 -29.22 4.99 34.20
CA VAL A 252 -30.63 5.29 34.48
C VAL A 252 -30.74 6.72 34.98
N THR A 253 -31.61 7.53 34.36
CA THR A 253 -31.82 8.94 34.68
C THR A 253 -33.28 9.20 35.01
N LEU A 254 -33.53 9.79 36.18
CA LEU A 254 -34.83 10.27 36.61
C LEU A 254 -34.95 11.77 36.31
N LYS A 255 -36.00 12.17 35.58
CA LYS A 255 -36.35 13.56 35.29
C LYS A 255 -37.73 13.92 35.83
N ARG A 256 -37.92 15.17 36.22
CA ARG A 256 -39.22 15.78 36.54
C ARG A 256 -39.42 16.95 35.58
N GLY A 257 -40.35 16.81 34.63
CA GLY A 257 -40.37 17.68 33.45
C GLY A 257 -39.07 17.54 32.63
N SER A 258 -38.44 18.67 32.29
CA SER A 258 -37.14 18.72 31.60
C SER A 258 -35.94 18.55 32.55
N LYS A 259 -36.11 18.90 33.83
CA LYS A 259 -35.03 18.92 34.83
C LYS A 259 -34.62 17.51 35.26
N LYS A 260 -33.31 17.24 35.24
CA LYS A 260 -32.71 16.01 35.77
C LYS A 260 -32.77 16.05 37.30
N VAL A 261 -33.35 15.02 37.90
CA VAL A 261 -33.45 14.87 39.36
C VAL A 261 -32.31 14.03 39.88
N LYS A 262 -32.07 12.87 39.28
CA LYS A 262 -31.00 11.95 39.69
C LYS A 262 -30.56 11.08 38.52
N SER A 263 -29.33 10.57 38.56
CA SER A 263 -28.84 9.56 37.63
C SER A 263 -27.96 8.57 38.37
N VAL A 264 -28.08 7.29 38.01
CA VAL A 264 -27.38 6.18 38.63
C VAL A 264 -26.92 5.23 37.51
N SER A 265 -25.69 4.73 37.62
CA SER A 265 -25.21 3.62 36.79
C SER A 265 -25.48 2.31 37.50
N ALA A 266 -25.95 1.29 36.77
CA ALA A 266 -26.20 -0.03 37.33
C ALA A 266 -25.68 -1.12 36.38
N LYS A 267 -24.98 -2.09 36.95
CA LYS A 267 -24.47 -3.27 36.22
C LYS A 267 -25.63 -4.15 35.78
N LEU A 268 -25.56 -4.65 34.55
CA LEU A 268 -26.47 -5.68 34.04
C LEU A 268 -26.04 -7.05 34.59
N VAL A 269 -27.00 -7.77 35.17
CA VAL A 269 -26.89 -9.18 35.55
C VAL A 269 -27.87 -9.93 34.66
N SER A 270 -27.36 -10.74 33.74
CA SER A 270 -28.15 -11.46 32.72
C SER A 270 -29.13 -10.56 31.96
N GLY A 271 -28.62 -9.47 31.40
CA GLY A 271 -29.41 -8.48 30.67
C GLY A 271 -30.39 -7.67 31.53
N THR A 272 -30.34 -7.74 32.86
CA THR A 272 -31.25 -7.02 33.75
C THR A 272 -30.50 -6.14 34.76
N ALA A 273 -30.96 -4.91 34.95
CA ALA A 273 -30.51 -4.03 36.02
C ALA A 273 -31.70 -3.56 36.87
N LYS A 274 -31.49 -3.44 38.18
CA LYS A 274 -32.48 -2.90 39.13
C LYS A 274 -31.91 -1.66 39.81
N VAL A 275 -32.67 -0.57 39.83
CA VAL A 275 -32.29 0.71 40.45
C VAL A 275 -33.43 1.16 41.36
N VAL A 276 -33.10 1.73 42.51
CA VAL A 276 -34.09 2.33 43.42
C VAL A 276 -33.78 3.81 43.62
N PHE A 277 -34.70 4.68 43.19
CA PHE A 277 -34.65 6.09 43.51
C PHE A 277 -35.43 6.33 44.82
N LYS A 278 -34.72 6.73 45.87
CA LYS A 278 -35.31 7.06 47.18
C LYS A 278 -35.66 8.55 47.28
N LYS A 279 -36.55 8.90 48.23
CA LYS A 279 -36.95 10.29 48.56
C LYS A 279 -37.64 11.04 47.40
N ILE A 280 -38.55 10.38 46.70
CA ILE A 280 -39.32 10.95 45.58
C ILE A 280 -40.70 11.44 46.08
N SER A 281 -40.71 12.46 46.95
CA SER A 281 -41.94 12.95 47.60
C SER A 281 -42.63 14.10 46.87
N ARG A 282 -41.91 14.85 46.01
CA ARG A 282 -42.50 16.01 45.33
C ARG A 282 -43.53 15.55 44.29
N PRO A 283 -44.79 16.03 44.34
CA PRO A 283 -45.82 15.62 43.39
C PRO A 283 -45.46 16.04 41.97
N GLY A 284 -45.96 15.28 40.98
CA GLY A 284 -45.75 15.56 39.56
C GLY A 284 -45.50 14.33 38.70
N LYS A 285 -45.32 14.55 37.39
CA LYS A 285 -44.97 13.51 36.41
C LYS A 285 -43.45 13.36 36.30
N TYR A 286 -42.97 12.14 36.50
CA TYR A 286 -41.57 11.77 36.39
C TYR A 286 -41.34 10.91 35.14
N LYS A 287 -40.16 11.07 34.53
CA LYS A 287 -39.69 10.29 33.37
C LYS A 287 -38.39 9.57 33.74
N VAL A 288 -38.36 8.26 33.58
CA VAL A 288 -37.17 7.42 33.72
C VAL A 288 -36.62 7.13 32.32
N ILE A 289 -35.33 7.35 32.11
CA ILE A 289 -34.62 7.07 30.86
C ILE A 289 -33.45 6.15 31.19
N ALA A 290 -33.40 4.95 30.61
CA ALA A 290 -32.25 4.07 30.68
C ALA A 290 -31.50 4.12 29.34
N LYS A 291 -30.19 4.34 29.40
CA LYS A 291 -29.29 4.28 28.24
C LYS A 291 -28.29 3.15 28.45
N TYR A 292 -28.26 2.21 27.52
CA TYR A 292 -27.25 1.17 27.39
C TYR A 292 -26.25 1.60 26.31
N PRO A 293 -24.95 1.76 26.62
CA PRO A 293 -23.97 2.26 25.66
C PRO A 293 -23.51 1.22 24.62
N GLY A 294 -23.88 -0.06 24.77
CA GLY A 294 -23.32 -1.15 23.97
C GLY A 294 -22.05 -1.75 24.59
N SER A 295 -21.45 -2.70 23.87
CA SER A 295 -20.18 -3.36 24.21
C SER A 295 -19.35 -3.59 22.94
N SER A 296 -18.26 -4.35 23.05
CA SER A 296 -17.53 -4.87 21.89
C SER A 296 -18.40 -5.77 21.01
N THR A 297 -19.43 -6.40 21.57
CA THR A 297 -20.30 -7.39 20.91
C THR A 297 -21.74 -6.95 20.73
N THR A 298 -22.15 -5.79 21.25
CA THR A 298 -23.55 -5.34 21.22
C THR A 298 -23.69 -3.85 20.94
N ASN A 299 -24.74 -3.47 20.23
CA ASN A 299 -25.07 -2.08 19.92
C ASN A 299 -25.69 -1.35 21.13
N ALA A 300 -25.58 -0.03 21.13
CA ALA A 300 -26.23 0.83 22.12
C ALA A 300 -27.75 0.77 21.98
N SER A 301 -28.48 0.94 23.08
CA SER A 301 -29.93 1.09 23.06
C SER A 301 -30.46 1.97 24.19
N SER A 302 -31.72 2.39 24.10
CA SER A 302 -32.34 3.17 25.17
C SER A 302 -33.80 2.82 25.36
N GLY A 303 -34.27 2.94 26.60
CA GLY A 303 -35.65 2.74 26.98
C GLY A 303 -36.13 3.86 27.88
N LYS A 304 -37.44 4.11 27.89
CA LYS A 304 -38.06 5.16 28.71
C LYS A 304 -39.36 4.66 29.34
N ASP A 305 -39.67 5.21 30.50
CA ASP A 305 -40.92 4.97 31.21
C ASP A 305 -41.34 6.25 31.98
N THR A 306 -42.61 6.36 32.38
CA THR A 306 -43.11 7.51 33.14
C THR A 306 -44.04 7.07 34.26
N PHE A 307 -44.00 7.79 35.38
CA PHE A 307 -44.92 7.57 36.51
C PHE A 307 -45.35 8.91 37.13
N LYS A 308 -46.47 8.91 37.86
CA LYS A 308 -47.01 10.09 38.54
C LYS A 308 -46.91 9.91 40.06
N VAL A 309 -46.43 10.94 40.75
CA VAL A 309 -46.50 11.05 42.21
C VAL A 309 -47.69 11.95 42.54
N ARG A 310 -48.65 11.40 43.29
CA ARG A 310 -49.82 12.11 43.81
C ARG A 310 -49.56 12.52 45.26
N ARG A 311 -50.24 13.58 45.71
CA ARG A 311 -50.32 13.91 47.14
C ARG A 311 -51.18 12.87 47.85
#